data_AF-A0A1H6TLV6-F1
#
_entry.id   AF-A0A1H6TLV6-F1
#
_cell.length_a   1.000
_cell.length_b   1.000
_cell.length_c   1.000
_cell.angle_alpha   90.00
_cell.angle_beta   90.00
_cell.angle_gamma   90.00
#
_symmetry.space_group_name_H-M   'P 1'
#
loop_
_entity.id
_entity.type
_entity.pdbx_description
1 polymer ?
#
loop_
_entity_poly.entity_id
_entity_poly.type
_entity_poly.pdbx_seq_one_letter_code
_entity_poly.pdbx_strand_id
1 'polypeptide(L)'
;MNTVLTADLVGLDKIINSDPVAITFFMGYMAMFASAVFFIVERGSVDGKWKTSLLVSALITGIAAVHYYYMRDFYLETGQSPTAFRYVDWTLTVPLMCVEFYLLTKPFGAKGATLFKLIVASLVMLITGYIGETSGIENNILWGVLSTLGYLYIVYEVFAGDIAKLAKTSDSPALGKAMFLLKIFITLGWSIYPIGYMVLPGNLLSGAFEVSSIDLFYNLADAINKIGFGLVIYTVAIAETAKSRKAAMA
;
A
#
# COMPACT_ATOMS: atom_id res chain seq x y z
N MET A 1 -29.06 -30.00 -7.43
CA MET A 1 -27.98 -29.62 -6.49
C MET A 1 -26.56 -29.85 -7.06
N ASN A 2 -26.39 -30.03 -8.38
CA ASN A 2 -25.08 -30.25 -9.02
C ASN A 2 -24.60 -29.09 -9.91
N THR A 3 -25.46 -28.10 -10.20
CA THR A 3 -25.12 -26.97 -11.09
C THR A 3 -24.48 -25.79 -10.37
N VAL A 4 -24.62 -25.71 -9.04
CA VAL A 4 -24.04 -24.62 -8.23
C VAL A 4 -22.56 -24.88 -7.94
N LEU A 5 -22.20 -26.15 -7.65
CA LEU A 5 -20.80 -26.54 -7.37
C LEU A 5 -19.87 -26.43 -8.59
N THR A 6 -20.39 -26.48 -9.83
CA THR A 6 -19.58 -26.36 -11.04
C THR A 6 -19.17 -24.91 -11.34
N ALA A 7 -19.92 -23.92 -10.86
CA ALA A 7 -19.56 -22.51 -10.99
C ALA A 7 -18.43 -22.12 -10.01
N ASP A 8 -18.42 -22.73 -8.82
CA ASP A 8 -17.44 -22.46 -7.75
C ASP A 8 -16.05 -23.10 -7.98
N LEU A 9 -15.86 -23.84 -9.08
CA LEU A 9 -14.60 -24.54 -9.40
C LEU A 9 -13.84 -23.94 -10.59
N VAL A 10 -14.38 -22.90 -11.24
CA VAL A 10 -13.73 -22.26 -12.39
C VAL A 10 -12.45 -21.56 -11.93
N GLY A 11 -11.30 -21.98 -12.44
CA GLY A 11 -10.00 -21.35 -12.19
C GLY A 11 -9.24 -21.85 -10.95
N LEU A 12 -9.85 -22.68 -10.10
CA LEU A 12 -9.16 -23.35 -9.00
C LEU A 12 -8.04 -24.27 -9.52
N ASP A 13 -8.24 -24.85 -10.70
CA ASP A 13 -7.23 -25.61 -11.42
C ASP A 13 -5.98 -24.77 -11.72
N LYS A 14 -6.08 -23.48 -12.07
CA LYS A 14 -4.90 -22.62 -12.32
C LYS A 14 -4.07 -22.37 -11.05
N ILE A 15 -4.74 -22.25 -9.90
CA ILE A 15 -4.05 -22.16 -8.59
C ILE A 15 -3.37 -23.49 -8.25
N ILE A 16 -4.02 -24.61 -8.56
CA ILE A 16 -3.51 -25.97 -8.31
C ILE A 16 -2.40 -26.37 -9.31
N ASN A 17 -2.44 -25.84 -10.54
CA ASN A 17 -1.51 -26.12 -11.65
C ASN A 17 -0.26 -25.22 -11.65
N SER A 18 0.03 -24.54 -10.54
CA SER A 18 1.26 -23.76 -10.33
C SER A 18 1.42 -22.47 -11.16
N ASP A 19 0.34 -21.79 -11.57
CA ASP A 19 0.45 -20.41 -12.09
C ASP A 19 0.90 -19.46 -10.95
N PRO A 20 2.12 -18.87 -11.01
CA PRO A 20 2.62 -18.03 -9.93
C PRO A 20 1.81 -16.76 -9.71
N VAL A 21 1.20 -16.20 -10.76
CA VAL A 21 0.39 -14.97 -10.66
C VAL A 21 -0.92 -15.29 -9.95
N ALA A 22 -1.59 -16.37 -10.33
CA ALA A 22 -2.81 -16.84 -9.65
C ALA A 22 -2.56 -17.15 -8.17
N ILE A 23 -1.46 -17.86 -7.86
CA ILE A 23 -1.07 -18.19 -6.49
C ILE A 23 -0.81 -16.92 -5.67
N THR A 24 -0.09 -15.94 -6.22
CA THR A 24 0.22 -14.71 -5.49
C THR A 24 -0.99 -13.80 -5.31
N PHE A 25 -1.96 -13.78 -6.23
CA PHE A 25 -3.24 -13.14 -5.98
C PHE A 25 -3.99 -13.78 -4.80
N PHE A 26 -4.09 -15.12 -4.79
CA PHE A 26 -4.74 -15.84 -3.70
C PHE A 26 -4.04 -15.63 -2.35
N MET A 27 -2.71 -15.75 -2.33
CA MET A 27 -1.91 -15.51 -1.13
C MET A 27 -2.04 -14.07 -0.64
N GLY A 28 -1.98 -13.08 -1.53
CA GLY A 28 -2.15 -11.67 -1.21
C GLY A 28 -3.50 -11.39 -0.57
N TYR A 29 -4.59 -11.91 -1.15
CA TYR A 29 -5.94 -11.84 -0.58
C TYR A 29 -5.98 -12.36 0.86
N MET A 30 -5.54 -13.62 1.07
CA MET A 30 -5.62 -14.27 2.38
C MET A 30 -4.77 -13.55 3.43
N ALA A 31 -3.55 -13.15 3.06
CA ALA A 31 -2.62 -12.48 3.97
C ALA A 31 -3.14 -11.10 4.40
N MET A 32 -3.69 -10.30 3.48
CA MET A 32 -4.22 -8.98 3.79
C MET A 32 -5.51 -9.06 4.59
N PHE A 33 -6.39 -10.04 4.30
CA PHE A 33 -7.58 -10.28 5.11
C PHE A 33 -7.23 -10.63 6.55
N ALA A 34 -6.32 -11.60 6.75
CA ALA A 34 -5.85 -11.98 8.08
C ALA A 34 -5.20 -10.79 8.81
N SER A 35 -4.43 -9.97 8.09
CA SER A 35 -3.80 -8.76 8.66
C SER A 35 -4.83 -7.70 9.06
N ALA A 36 -5.92 -7.52 8.30
CA ALA A 36 -7.01 -6.61 8.67
C ALA A 36 -7.68 -7.05 9.99
N VAL A 37 -7.98 -8.34 10.13
CA VAL A 37 -8.52 -8.90 11.37
C VAL A 37 -7.54 -8.69 12.53
N PHE A 38 -6.25 -8.99 12.32
CA PHE A 38 -5.20 -8.78 13.31
C PHE A 38 -5.17 -7.32 13.81
N PHE A 39 -5.12 -6.33 12.92
CA PHE A 39 -5.07 -4.92 13.31
C PHE A 39 -6.35 -4.44 14.01
N ILE A 40 -7.52 -4.99 13.67
CA ILE A 40 -8.79 -4.70 14.38
C ILE A 40 -8.75 -5.25 15.81
N VAL A 41 -8.30 -6.49 15.99
CA VAL A 41 -8.22 -7.14 17.31
C VAL A 41 -7.18 -6.44 18.19
N GLU A 42 -5.99 -6.19 17.66
CA GLU A 42 -4.89 -5.54 18.39
C GLU A 42 -5.15 -4.06 18.71
N ARG A 43 -6.20 -3.46 18.14
CA ARG A 43 -6.71 -2.15 18.58
C ARG A 43 -7.07 -2.12 20.06
N GLY A 44 -7.42 -3.27 20.66
CA GLY A 44 -7.66 -3.42 22.09
C GLY A 44 -6.38 -3.33 22.95
N SER A 45 -5.22 -3.62 22.38
CA SER A 45 -3.95 -3.75 23.09
C SER A 45 -3.22 -2.42 23.29
N VAL A 46 -3.57 -1.38 22.51
CA VAL A 46 -2.86 -0.09 22.46
C VAL A 46 -3.62 1.07 23.12
N ASP A 47 -2.89 2.11 23.51
CA ASP A 47 -3.48 3.34 24.06
C ASP A 47 -4.34 4.09 23.04
N GLY A 48 -5.27 4.91 23.54
CA GLY A 48 -6.30 5.59 22.74
C GLY A 48 -5.75 6.36 21.53
N LYS A 49 -4.58 7.01 21.67
CA LYS A 49 -3.93 7.76 20.58
C LYS A 49 -3.54 6.89 19.38
N TRP A 50 -3.26 5.60 19.60
CA TRP A 50 -2.83 4.64 18.57
C TRP A 50 -3.99 3.85 17.94
N LYS A 51 -5.17 3.89 18.55
CA LYS A 51 -6.33 3.13 18.08
C LYS A 51 -6.78 3.54 16.68
N THR A 52 -6.58 4.81 16.31
CA THR A 52 -6.87 5.30 14.97
C THR A 52 -5.86 4.75 13.96
N SER A 53 -4.57 4.74 14.29
CA SER A 53 -3.52 4.21 13.42
C SER A 53 -3.67 2.72 13.11
N LEU A 54 -4.08 1.92 14.10
CA LEU A 54 -4.40 0.51 13.86
C LEU A 54 -5.67 0.31 13.03
N LEU A 55 -6.69 1.16 13.22
CA LEU A 55 -7.89 1.12 12.39
C LEU A 55 -7.58 1.46 10.93
N VAL A 56 -6.75 2.47 10.68
CA VAL A 56 -6.33 2.82 9.31
C VAL A 56 -5.50 1.70 8.70
N SER A 57 -4.60 1.06 9.46
CA SER A 57 -3.86 -0.14 9.00
C SER A 57 -4.82 -1.28 8.62
N ALA A 58 -5.87 -1.51 9.40
CA ALA A 58 -6.91 -2.48 9.08
C ALA A 58 -7.73 -2.11 7.83
N LEU A 59 -8.01 -0.82 7.62
CA LEU A 59 -8.71 -0.34 6.42
C LEU A 59 -7.86 -0.55 5.17
N ILE A 60 -6.57 -0.23 5.23
CA ILE A 60 -5.62 -0.42 4.13
C ILE A 60 -5.60 -1.89 3.71
N THR A 61 -5.39 -2.81 4.65
CA THR A 61 -5.32 -4.24 4.32
C THR A 61 -6.69 -4.84 4.00
N GLY A 62 -7.77 -4.37 4.64
CA GLY A 62 -9.13 -4.85 4.38
C GLY A 62 -9.65 -4.46 3.00
N ILE A 63 -9.46 -3.19 2.59
CA ILE A 63 -9.81 -2.72 1.24
C ILE A 63 -9.01 -3.52 0.21
N ALA A 64 -7.72 -3.67 0.42
CA ALA A 64 -6.86 -4.41 -0.50
C ALA A 64 -7.20 -5.89 -0.58
N ALA A 65 -7.59 -6.53 0.54
CA ALA A 65 -8.07 -7.91 0.52
C ALA A 65 -9.30 -8.06 -0.39
N VAL A 66 -10.30 -7.20 -0.26
CA VAL A 66 -11.49 -7.23 -1.11
C VAL A 66 -11.12 -7.03 -2.58
N HIS A 67 -10.24 -6.07 -2.90
CA HIS A 67 -9.81 -5.88 -4.28
C HIS A 67 -9.01 -7.07 -4.81
N TYR A 68 -8.13 -7.67 -4.01
CA TYR A 68 -7.37 -8.87 -4.41
C TYR A 68 -8.24 -10.07 -4.69
N TYR A 69 -9.36 -10.22 -3.97
CA TYR A 69 -10.37 -11.22 -4.29
C TYR A 69 -10.94 -11.01 -5.70
N TYR A 70 -11.39 -9.79 -6.03
CA TYR A 70 -11.92 -9.49 -7.37
C TYR A 70 -10.85 -9.58 -8.47
N MET A 71 -9.64 -9.11 -8.20
CA MET A 71 -8.52 -9.16 -9.15
C MET A 71 -8.11 -10.60 -9.46
N ARG A 72 -8.11 -11.48 -8.45
CA ARG A 72 -7.88 -12.91 -8.64
C ARG A 72 -8.92 -13.48 -9.60
N ASP A 73 -10.20 -13.25 -9.34
CA ASP A 73 -11.28 -13.83 -10.14
C ASP A 73 -11.24 -13.31 -11.58
N PHE A 74 -11.02 -12.00 -11.76
CA PHE A 74 -10.80 -11.40 -13.08
C PHE A 74 -9.63 -12.05 -13.83
N TYR A 75 -8.48 -12.23 -13.18
CA TYR A 75 -7.31 -12.86 -13.79
C TYR A 75 -7.56 -14.33 -14.14
N LEU A 76 -8.21 -15.08 -13.26
CA LEU A 76 -8.55 -16.48 -13.48
C LEU A 76 -9.49 -16.66 -14.68
N GLU A 77 -10.46 -15.76 -14.85
CA GLU A 77 -11.41 -15.80 -15.96
C GLU A 77 -10.80 -15.33 -17.29
N THR A 78 -10.05 -14.24 -17.27
CA THR A 78 -9.64 -13.53 -18.51
C THR A 78 -8.20 -13.80 -18.93
N GLY A 79 -7.32 -14.19 -17.99
CA GLY A 79 -5.87 -14.22 -18.20
C GLY A 79 -5.23 -12.84 -18.38
N GLN A 80 -5.96 -11.75 -18.10
CA GLN A 80 -5.48 -10.38 -18.28
C GLN A 80 -5.12 -9.72 -16.95
N SER A 81 -4.20 -8.75 -17.01
CA SER A 81 -3.83 -7.95 -15.84
C SER A 81 -5.01 -7.08 -15.39
N PRO A 82 -5.37 -7.07 -14.09
CA PRO A 82 -6.51 -6.32 -13.57
C PRO A 82 -6.19 -4.86 -13.26
N THR A 83 -5.57 -4.13 -14.22
CA THR A 83 -5.08 -2.76 -14.04
C THR A 83 -6.10 -1.82 -13.39
N ALA A 84 -7.34 -1.78 -13.90
CA ALA A 84 -8.35 -0.85 -13.38
C ALA A 84 -8.67 -1.11 -11.89
N PHE A 85 -8.84 -2.37 -11.50
CA PHE A 85 -9.06 -2.74 -10.10
C PHE A 85 -7.88 -2.37 -9.21
N ARG A 86 -6.65 -2.53 -9.72
CA ARG A 86 -5.42 -2.18 -9.01
C ARG A 86 -5.32 -0.69 -8.73
N TYR A 87 -5.61 0.17 -9.72
CA TYR A 87 -5.63 1.62 -9.52
C TYR A 87 -6.75 2.09 -8.59
N VAL A 88 -7.92 1.43 -8.62
CA VAL A 88 -8.99 1.72 -7.64
C VAL A 88 -8.53 1.38 -6.22
N ASP A 89 -7.93 0.21 -6.00
CA ASP A 89 -7.35 -0.17 -4.70
C ASP A 89 -6.32 0.86 -4.24
N TRP A 90 -5.33 1.18 -5.08
CA TRP A 90 -4.29 2.14 -4.74
C TRP A 90 -4.85 3.53 -4.43
N THR A 91 -5.85 3.99 -5.19
CA THR A 91 -6.47 5.30 -4.99
C THR A 91 -7.18 5.39 -3.64
N LEU A 92 -7.64 4.27 -3.09
CA LEU A 92 -8.23 4.20 -1.76
C LEU A 92 -7.17 3.99 -0.66
N THR A 93 -6.16 3.15 -0.91
CA THR A 93 -5.23 2.70 0.13
C THR A 93 -4.01 3.61 0.30
N VAL A 94 -3.48 4.21 -0.77
CA VAL A 94 -2.31 5.10 -0.70
C VAL A 94 -2.61 6.40 0.05
N PRO A 95 -3.76 7.08 -0.16
CA PRO A 95 -4.11 8.22 0.68
C PRO A 95 -4.24 7.84 2.17
N LEU A 96 -4.71 6.63 2.49
CA LEU A 96 -4.74 6.13 3.88
C LEU A 96 -3.34 5.88 4.44
N MET A 97 -2.40 5.37 3.64
CA MET A 97 -0.99 5.29 4.05
C MET A 97 -0.40 6.69 4.29
N CYS A 98 -0.82 7.69 3.51
CA CYS A 98 -0.44 9.09 3.71
C CYS A 98 -1.01 9.67 5.02
N VAL A 99 -2.23 9.28 5.41
CA VAL A 99 -2.82 9.63 6.72
C VAL A 99 -1.94 9.14 7.87
N GLU A 100 -1.29 7.98 7.77
CA GLU A 100 -0.43 7.48 8.85
C GLU A 100 0.81 8.35 9.08
N PHE A 101 1.45 8.88 8.04
CA PHE A 101 2.54 9.85 8.22
C PHE A 101 2.09 11.07 9.01
N TYR A 102 0.88 11.56 8.72
CA TYR A 102 0.27 12.64 9.49
C TYR A 102 -0.05 12.22 10.93
N LEU A 103 -0.65 11.05 11.16
CA LEU A 103 -1.01 10.58 12.50
C LEU A 103 0.22 10.38 13.39
N LEU A 104 1.31 9.85 12.86
CA LEU A 104 2.59 9.70 13.56
C LEU A 104 3.22 11.04 13.95
N THR A 105 3.04 12.07 13.13
CA THR A 105 3.62 13.40 13.35
C THR A 105 2.67 14.38 14.05
N LYS A 106 1.37 14.05 14.15
CA LYS A 106 0.35 14.87 14.79
C LYS A 106 0.66 15.24 16.25
N PRO A 107 1.15 14.32 17.11
CA PRO A 107 1.56 14.67 18.47
C PRO A 107 2.68 15.72 18.54
N PHE A 108 3.41 15.92 17.44
CA PHE A 108 4.54 16.84 17.33
C PHE A 108 4.16 18.14 16.61
N GLY A 109 2.88 18.35 16.31
CA GLY A 109 2.37 19.59 15.72
C GLY A 109 2.10 19.55 14.22
N ALA A 110 1.97 18.35 13.62
CA ALA A 110 1.50 18.26 12.23
C ALA A 110 0.14 18.94 12.07
N LYS A 111 0.03 19.79 11.04
CA LYS A 111 -1.18 20.57 10.75
C LYS A 111 -2.05 19.86 9.72
N GLY A 112 -3.34 20.20 9.67
CA GLY A 112 -4.24 19.68 8.63
C GLY A 112 -3.77 19.99 7.20
N ALA A 113 -3.03 21.08 7.01
CA ALA A 113 -2.39 21.39 5.73
C ALA A 113 -1.36 20.34 5.30
N THR A 114 -0.61 19.74 6.23
CA THR A 114 0.35 18.66 5.94
C THR A 114 -0.38 17.42 5.44
N LEU A 115 -1.50 17.05 6.08
CA LEU A 115 -2.35 15.97 5.61
C LEU A 115 -2.89 16.27 4.19
N PHE A 116 -3.46 17.45 3.99
CA PHE A 116 -4.04 17.84 2.70
C PHE A 116 -3.03 17.74 1.55
N LYS A 117 -1.79 18.23 1.75
CA LYS A 117 -0.70 18.12 0.77
C LYS A 117 -0.42 16.67 0.37
N LEU A 118 -0.34 15.75 1.34
CA LEU A 118 -0.06 14.34 1.08
C LEU A 118 -1.21 13.64 0.35
N ILE A 119 -2.47 13.96 0.70
CA ILE A 119 -3.65 13.43 -0.01
C ILE A 119 -3.68 13.93 -1.45
N VAL A 120 -3.49 15.22 -1.69
CA VAL A 120 -3.47 15.76 -3.06
C VAL A 120 -2.31 15.16 -3.86
N ALA A 121 -1.12 15.04 -3.30
CA ALA A 121 0.02 14.45 -4.00
C ALA A 121 -0.21 12.98 -4.37
N SER A 122 -0.81 12.19 -3.47
CA SER A 122 -1.14 10.79 -3.76
C SER A 122 -2.25 10.65 -4.80
N LEU A 123 -3.27 11.51 -4.78
CA LEU A 123 -4.31 11.53 -5.81
C LEU A 123 -3.75 11.92 -7.17
N VAL A 124 -2.92 12.98 -7.24
CA VAL A 124 -2.26 13.37 -8.50
C VAL A 124 -1.41 12.23 -9.03
N MET A 125 -0.60 11.60 -8.18
CA MET A 125 0.24 10.45 -8.54
C MET A 125 -0.59 9.33 -9.18
N LEU A 126 -1.69 8.91 -8.54
CA LEU A 126 -2.45 7.75 -8.99
C LEU A 126 -3.40 8.05 -10.15
N ILE A 127 -4.04 9.21 -10.18
CA ILE A 127 -4.92 9.60 -11.30
C ILE A 127 -4.10 9.73 -12.58
N THR A 128 -2.96 10.42 -12.52
CA THR A 128 -2.10 10.57 -13.70
C THR A 128 -1.45 9.25 -14.11
N GLY A 129 -1.06 8.40 -13.16
CA GLY A 129 -0.58 7.05 -13.48
C GLY A 129 -1.63 6.21 -14.22
N TYR A 130 -2.88 6.25 -13.76
CA TYR A 130 -3.98 5.52 -14.39
C TYR A 130 -4.28 6.01 -15.81
N ILE A 131 -4.32 7.35 -15.99
CA ILE A 131 -4.48 7.94 -17.33
C ILE A 131 -3.32 7.50 -18.22
N GLY A 132 -2.09 7.52 -17.71
CA GLY A 132 -0.91 7.09 -18.44
C GLY A 132 -0.99 5.64 -18.93
N GLU A 133 -1.37 4.71 -18.05
CA GLU A 133 -1.52 3.29 -18.38
C GLU A 133 -2.67 3.00 -19.36
N THR A 134 -3.69 3.86 -19.40
CA THR A 134 -4.89 3.67 -20.26
C THR A 134 -4.90 4.53 -21.52
N SER A 135 -4.02 5.53 -21.63
CA SER A 135 -3.99 6.51 -22.73
C SER A 135 -3.32 6.01 -24.02
N GLY A 136 -2.72 4.81 -24.01
CA GLY A 136 -1.92 4.29 -25.12
C GLY A 136 -0.49 4.85 -25.15
N ILE A 137 0.30 4.39 -26.13
CA ILE A 137 1.76 4.62 -26.17
C ILE A 137 2.13 6.09 -26.39
N GLU A 138 1.27 6.87 -27.06
CA GLU A 138 1.62 8.24 -27.46
C GLU A 138 1.85 9.21 -26.30
N ASN A 139 1.14 9.01 -25.18
CA ASN A 139 1.17 9.94 -24.05
C ASN A 139 1.60 9.30 -22.72
N ASN A 140 1.89 7.99 -22.69
CA ASN A 140 2.19 7.27 -21.46
C ASN A 140 3.43 7.84 -20.72
N ILE A 141 4.49 8.27 -21.42
CA ILE A 141 5.67 8.85 -20.77
C ILE A 141 5.33 10.16 -20.06
N LEU A 142 4.59 11.06 -20.71
CA LEU A 142 4.21 12.36 -20.12
C LEU A 142 3.41 12.17 -18.84
N TRP A 143 2.41 11.31 -18.87
CA TRP A 143 1.60 10.98 -17.70
C TRP A 143 2.40 10.29 -16.60
N GLY A 144 3.34 9.42 -16.97
CA GLY A 144 4.27 8.78 -16.04
C GLY A 144 5.19 9.80 -15.33
N VAL A 145 5.64 10.83 -16.03
CA VAL A 145 6.42 11.94 -15.44
C VAL A 145 5.55 12.72 -14.45
N LEU A 146 4.31 13.06 -14.81
CA LEU A 146 3.39 13.76 -13.91
C LEU A 146 3.07 12.93 -12.65
N SER A 147 2.87 11.62 -12.82
CA SER A 147 2.69 10.68 -11.70
C SER A 147 3.90 10.66 -10.77
N THR A 148 5.09 10.61 -11.36
CA THR A 148 6.37 10.62 -10.64
C THR A 148 6.56 11.91 -9.84
N LEU A 149 6.12 13.07 -10.32
CA LEU A 149 6.17 14.32 -9.55
C LEU A 149 5.34 14.24 -8.27
N GLY A 150 4.14 13.65 -8.34
CA GLY A 150 3.31 13.38 -7.16
C GLY A 150 4.02 12.46 -6.17
N TYR A 151 4.60 11.35 -6.66
CA TYR A 151 5.38 10.42 -5.85
C TYR A 151 6.58 11.10 -5.16
N LEU A 152 7.41 11.81 -5.92
CA LEU A 152 8.59 12.50 -5.40
C LEU A 152 8.25 13.59 -4.38
N TYR A 153 7.07 14.21 -4.49
CA TYR A 153 6.60 15.14 -3.47
C TYR A 153 6.32 14.45 -2.13
N ILE A 154 5.72 13.25 -2.15
CA ILE A 154 5.49 12.47 -0.92
C ILE A 154 6.84 12.03 -0.33
N VAL A 155 7.78 11.57 -1.18
CA VAL A 155 9.16 11.26 -0.75
C VAL A 155 9.83 12.49 -0.12
N TYR A 156 9.70 13.66 -0.75
CA TYR A 156 10.22 14.92 -0.21
C TYR A 156 9.65 15.21 1.19
N GLU A 157 8.34 15.09 1.39
CA GLU A 157 7.72 15.36 2.70
C GLU A 157 8.31 14.47 3.81
N VAL A 158 8.51 13.19 3.53
CA VAL A 158 9.03 12.22 4.51
C VAL A 158 10.54 12.38 4.76
N PHE A 159 11.31 12.88 3.79
CA PHE A 159 12.78 13.03 3.92
C PHE A 159 13.23 14.42 4.35
N ALA A 160 12.57 15.48 3.88
CA ALA A 160 13.00 16.87 4.09
C ALA A 160 11.87 17.87 4.40
N GLY A 161 10.61 17.53 4.10
CA GLY A 161 9.45 18.40 4.30
C GLY A 161 8.92 18.42 5.74
N ASP A 162 7.62 18.68 5.88
CA ASP A 162 7.00 18.92 7.19
C ASP A 162 7.07 17.65 8.04
N ILE A 163 6.77 16.48 7.45
CA ILE A 163 6.84 15.18 8.14
C ILE A 163 8.26 14.91 8.67
N ALA A 164 9.28 15.14 7.85
CA ALA A 164 10.67 14.91 8.26
C ALA A 164 11.11 15.81 9.42
N LYS A 165 10.70 17.08 9.40
CA LYS A 165 11.04 18.06 10.45
C LYS A 165 10.35 17.71 11.77
N LEU A 166 9.07 17.37 11.72
CA LEU A 166 8.29 16.97 12.89
C LEU A 166 8.78 15.65 13.49
N ALA A 167 9.14 14.68 12.65
CA ALA A 167 9.71 13.43 13.14
C ALA A 167 11.00 13.61 13.95
N LYS A 168 11.82 14.63 13.63
CA LYS A 168 13.05 14.95 14.36
C LYS A 168 12.82 15.55 15.74
N THR A 169 11.63 16.08 16.03
CA THR A 169 11.31 16.61 17.36
C THR A 169 10.87 15.53 18.34
N SER A 170 10.68 14.29 17.87
CA SER A 170 10.37 13.14 18.72
C SER A 170 11.59 12.66 19.50
N ASP A 171 11.40 12.44 20.80
CA ASP A 171 12.38 11.79 21.68
C ASP A 171 12.19 10.26 21.74
N SER A 172 11.17 9.70 21.06
CA SER A 172 10.89 8.27 21.04
C SER A 172 11.83 7.51 20.07
N PRO A 173 12.67 6.58 20.58
CA PRO A 173 13.47 5.70 19.73
C PRO A 173 12.61 4.77 18.86
N ALA A 174 11.46 4.34 19.39
CA ALA A 174 10.52 3.49 18.66
C ALA A 174 9.93 4.24 17.46
N LEU A 175 9.55 5.50 17.64
CA LEU A 175 9.09 6.33 16.54
C LEU A 175 10.20 6.65 15.54
N GLY A 176 11.42 6.93 16.00
CA GLY A 176 12.57 7.13 15.13
C GLY A 176 12.83 5.92 14.22
N LYS A 177 12.77 4.71 14.78
CA LYS A 177 12.89 3.45 14.01
C LYS A 177 11.71 3.27 13.03
N ALA A 178 10.49 3.55 13.46
CA ALA A 178 9.32 3.47 12.58
C ALA A 178 9.46 4.42 11.39
N MET A 179 9.82 5.68 11.62
CA MET A 179 10.03 6.67 10.55
C MET A 179 11.14 6.27 9.58
N PHE A 180 12.21 5.62 10.06
CA PHE A 180 13.25 5.06 9.19
C PHE A 180 12.72 3.91 8.32
N LEU A 181 11.97 2.97 8.89
CA LEU A 181 11.38 1.88 8.12
C LEU A 181 10.37 2.38 7.10
N LEU A 182 9.53 3.36 7.45
CA LEU A 182 8.58 3.96 6.52
C LEU A 182 9.28 4.68 5.35
N LYS A 183 10.46 5.28 5.58
CA LYS A 183 11.31 5.81 4.50
C LYS A 183 11.77 4.71 3.54
N ILE A 184 12.08 3.52 4.06
CA ILE A 184 12.44 2.37 3.22
C ILE A 184 11.22 1.92 2.41
N PHE A 185 10.05 1.80 3.03
CA PHE A 185 8.81 1.44 2.31
C PHE A 185 8.51 2.41 1.17
N ILE A 186 8.55 3.71 1.43
CA ILE A 186 8.20 4.71 0.42
C ILE A 186 9.24 4.86 -0.68
N THR A 187 10.47 4.33 -0.52
CA THR A 187 11.51 4.43 -1.54
C THR A 187 11.74 3.08 -2.22
N LEU A 188 12.16 2.07 -1.47
CA LEU A 188 12.42 0.74 -2.00
C LEU A 188 11.13 -0.04 -2.24
N GLY A 189 10.18 0.02 -1.31
CA GLY A 189 8.90 -0.69 -1.46
C GLY A 189 8.05 -0.13 -2.59
N TRP A 190 7.95 1.21 -2.67
CA TRP A 190 7.08 1.87 -3.65
C TRP A 190 7.73 2.08 -5.01
N SER A 191 9.06 1.99 -5.15
CA SER A 191 9.70 2.11 -6.48
C SER A 191 9.34 0.98 -7.43
N ILE A 192 8.81 -0.15 -6.94
CA ILE A 192 8.32 -1.26 -7.74
C ILE A 192 7.21 -0.81 -8.71
N TYR A 193 6.32 0.09 -8.27
CA TYR A 193 5.20 0.57 -9.09
C TYR A 193 5.62 1.42 -10.30
N PRO A 194 6.42 2.50 -10.16
CA PRO A 194 6.92 3.23 -11.33
C PRO A 194 7.87 2.39 -12.18
N ILE A 195 8.61 1.42 -11.61
CA ILE A 195 9.41 0.47 -12.41
C ILE A 195 8.49 -0.38 -13.29
N GLY A 196 7.41 -0.92 -12.74
CA GLY A 196 6.44 -1.68 -13.53
C GLY A 196 5.75 -0.83 -14.59
N TYR A 197 5.43 0.43 -14.28
CA TYR A 197 4.97 1.39 -15.28
C TYR A 197 5.98 1.57 -16.42
N MET A 198 7.27 1.71 -16.10
CA MET A 198 8.34 1.88 -17.11
C MET A 198 8.54 0.66 -18.01
N VAL A 199 8.08 -0.54 -17.61
CA VAL A 199 8.15 -1.78 -18.40
C VAL A 199 7.07 -1.83 -19.50
N LEU A 200 6.04 -1.01 -19.41
CA LEU A 200 4.96 -0.98 -20.41
C LEU A 200 5.49 -0.67 -21.82
N PRO A 201 4.81 -1.18 -22.88
CA PRO A 201 5.22 -0.92 -24.25
C PRO A 201 5.45 0.56 -24.55
N GLY A 202 6.62 0.88 -25.11
CA GLY A 202 7.02 2.25 -25.48
C GLY A 202 7.60 3.10 -24.34
N ASN A 203 7.63 2.60 -23.10
CA ASN A 203 8.30 3.27 -21.99
C ASN A 203 9.79 2.91 -21.88
N LEU A 204 10.49 3.57 -20.94
CA LEU A 204 11.94 3.51 -20.76
C LEU A 204 12.52 2.09 -20.60
N LEU A 205 11.79 1.19 -19.93
CA LEU A 205 12.20 -0.19 -19.66
C LEU A 205 11.38 -1.20 -20.47
N SER A 206 10.74 -0.76 -21.57
CA SER A 206 9.95 -1.60 -22.45
C SER A 206 10.76 -2.82 -22.93
N GLY A 207 10.24 -4.03 -22.70
CA GLY A 207 10.89 -5.28 -23.07
C GLY A 207 11.90 -5.83 -22.05
N ALA A 208 12.12 -5.16 -20.91
CA ALA A 208 12.98 -5.67 -19.83
C ALA A 208 12.36 -6.87 -19.09
N PHE A 209 11.03 -6.91 -18.99
CA PHE A 209 10.25 -8.01 -18.41
C PHE A 209 8.96 -8.20 -19.22
N GLU A 210 8.38 -9.39 -19.17
CA GLU A 210 7.02 -9.59 -19.68
C GLU A 210 6.01 -8.84 -18.80
N VAL A 211 5.05 -8.15 -19.42
CA VAL A 211 4.04 -7.36 -18.69
C VAL A 211 3.22 -8.25 -17.75
N SER A 212 2.87 -9.48 -18.15
CA SER A 212 2.18 -10.44 -17.28
C SER A 212 2.99 -10.81 -16.02
N SER A 213 4.32 -10.79 -16.11
CA SER A 213 5.19 -11.01 -14.96
C SER A 213 5.15 -9.86 -13.96
N ILE A 214 4.66 -8.66 -14.34
CA ILE A 214 4.57 -7.53 -13.41
C ILE A 214 3.54 -7.74 -12.32
N ASP A 215 2.47 -8.49 -12.60
CA ASP A 215 1.44 -8.78 -11.60
C ASP A 215 2.02 -9.62 -10.45
N LEU A 216 2.97 -10.51 -10.72
CA LEU A 216 3.69 -11.24 -9.68
C LEU A 216 4.40 -10.27 -8.73
N PHE A 217 5.12 -9.29 -9.28
CA PHE A 217 5.84 -8.29 -8.49
C PHE A 217 4.90 -7.38 -7.73
N TYR A 218 3.82 -6.91 -8.36
CA TYR A 218 2.83 -6.09 -7.69
C TYR A 218 2.10 -6.84 -6.57
N ASN A 219 1.81 -8.14 -6.75
CA ASN A 219 1.19 -8.97 -5.71
C ASN A 219 2.08 -9.11 -4.48
N LEU A 220 3.37 -9.35 -4.68
CA LEU A 220 4.33 -9.41 -3.58
C LEU A 220 4.55 -8.03 -2.95
N ALA A 221 4.69 -6.98 -3.78
CA ALA A 221 4.89 -5.61 -3.32
C ALA A 221 3.70 -5.13 -2.48
N ASP A 222 2.47 -5.35 -2.92
CA ASP A 222 1.27 -4.93 -2.19
C ASP A 222 1.13 -5.68 -0.85
N ALA A 223 1.38 -6.98 -0.82
CA ALA A 223 1.39 -7.73 0.43
C ALA A 223 2.41 -7.15 1.42
N ILE A 224 3.65 -6.90 0.98
CA ILE A 224 4.72 -6.34 1.81
C ILE A 224 4.39 -4.89 2.23
N ASN A 225 4.03 -4.04 1.28
CA ASN A 225 3.82 -2.60 1.48
C ASN A 225 2.55 -2.27 2.25
N LYS A 226 1.55 -3.16 2.29
CA LYS A 226 0.33 -2.96 3.07
C LYS A 226 0.43 -3.61 4.45
N ILE A 227 0.83 -4.89 4.50
CA ILE A 227 0.94 -5.64 5.76
C ILE A 227 2.15 -5.15 6.56
N GLY A 228 3.32 -5.12 5.93
CA GLY A 228 4.57 -4.70 6.56
C GLY A 228 4.51 -3.25 7.07
N PHE A 229 3.89 -2.35 6.30
CA PHE A 229 3.62 -0.98 6.73
C PHE A 229 2.77 -0.96 8.01
N GLY A 230 1.63 -1.66 8.03
CA GLY A 230 0.79 -1.76 9.22
C GLY A 230 1.51 -2.39 10.42
N LEU A 231 2.38 -3.38 10.20
CA LEU A 231 3.18 -4.01 11.26
C LEU A 231 4.21 -3.05 11.86
N VAL A 232 4.79 -2.15 11.07
CA VAL A 232 5.66 -1.07 11.60
C VAL A 232 4.86 -0.17 12.53
N ILE A 233 3.66 0.24 12.12
CA ILE A 233 2.75 1.07 12.92
C ILE A 233 2.34 0.36 14.22
N TYR A 234 1.96 -0.92 14.14
CA TYR A 234 1.63 -1.75 15.30
C TYR A 234 2.80 -1.85 16.29
N THR A 235 4.02 -2.08 15.78
CA THR A 235 5.22 -2.24 16.62
C THR A 235 5.52 -0.97 17.42
N VAL A 236 5.43 0.21 16.80
CA VAL A 236 5.62 1.48 17.52
C VAL A 236 4.48 1.74 18.51
N ALA A 237 3.23 1.42 18.14
CA ALA A 237 2.08 1.61 19.01
C ALA A 237 2.16 0.78 20.30
N ILE A 238 2.57 -0.48 20.20
CA ILE A 238 2.78 -1.36 21.36
C ILE A 238 3.92 -0.85 22.24
N ALA A 239 5.07 -0.50 21.64
CA ALA A 239 6.22 0.00 22.38
C ALA A 239 5.90 1.29 23.16
N GLU A 240 5.22 2.23 22.53
CA GLU A 240 4.84 3.51 23.14
C GLU A 240 3.73 3.34 24.19
N THR A 241 2.81 2.40 23.98
CA THR A 241 1.80 2.02 24.97
C THR A 241 2.46 1.42 26.22
N ALA A 242 3.40 0.49 26.04
CA ALA A 242 4.12 -0.13 27.15
C ALA A 242 4.94 0.89 27.94
N LYS A 243 5.63 1.80 27.25
CA LYS A 243 6.35 2.94 27.87
C LYS A 243 5.40 3.80 28.70
N SER A 244 4.25 4.18 28.15
CA SER A 244 3.26 5.03 28.81
C SER A 244 2.66 4.36 30.06
N ARG A 245 2.30 3.07 29.97
CA ARG A 245 1.79 2.30 31.11
C ARG A 245 2.82 2.13 32.22
N LYS A 246 4.09 1.86 31.88
CA LYS A 246 5.18 1.77 32.87
C LYS A 246 5.39 3.10 33.59
N ALA A 247 5.35 4.22 32.87
CA ALA A 247 5.48 5.55 33.46
C ALA A 247 4.32 5.89 34.41
N ALA A 248 3.10 5.41 34.14
CA ALA A 248 1.95 5.61 35.01
C ALA A 248 1.98 4.75 36.30
N MET A 249 2.84 3.72 36.36
CA MET A 249 3.02 2.85 37.52
C MET A 249 4.20 3.26 38.41
N ALA A 250 5.06 4.19 37.94
CA ALA A 250 6.23 4.69 38.65
C ALA A 250 5.91 5.99 39.40
#